data_AF-A0A7Y4JY57-F1
#
_entry.id   AF-A0A7Y4JY57-F1
#
_cell.length_a   1.000
_cell.length_b   1.000
_cell.length_c   1.000
_cell.angle_alpha   90.00
_cell.angle_beta   90.00
_cell.angle_gamma   90.00
#
_symmetry.space_group_name_H-M   'P 1'
#
loop_
_entity.id
_entity.type
_entity.pdbx_description
1 polymer ?
#
loop_
_entity_poly.entity_id
_entity_poly.type
_entity_poly.pdbx_seq_one_letter_code
_entity_poly.pdbx_strand_id
1 'polypeptide(L)'
;MSDVDFGRAMGASCALHPGREATGTCARCGNFTCDACSLNGTSPRCPTCRERSGATFPLNRETWTFSKLWDVCWAAFQREWGMLSLAVLIYIGVSFGAQLLINVAVGIGAAADSGAVAAVLTLVGLVAQQLVQGLVQLGLLRVYFDVLHGGRVDVARLFSQMHKAVPYALTMLLVFAIVLVPLIILGVLGVLALMGTGLLSGIHLGADPSPSQVFDALVPIMGVLGLAFLVLVVPLTYLLLPLYLVQPELAYDDVPPSPIEVLRRSWAASRGQRLGMLGVGLVAGAVMVAGFFVCCVGVIPGMALAQLLIAGMFLSLRAPRDEAAESFPG
;
A
#
# COMPACT_ATOMS: atom_id res chain seq x y z
N MET A 1 -22.24 43.05 31.15
CA MET A 1 -21.10 42.18 31.53
C MET A 1 -21.55 40.76 31.28
N SER A 2 -21.07 40.19 30.17
CA SER A 2 -21.35 38.81 29.78
C SER A 2 -20.40 37.90 30.54
N ASP A 3 -20.95 37.01 31.36
CA ASP A 3 -20.21 35.91 31.96
C ASP A 3 -19.69 35.01 30.85
N VAL A 4 -18.41 35.17 30.52
CA VAL A 4 -17.72 34.32 29.57
C VAL A 4 -17.27 33.09 30.34
N ASP A 5 -18.08 32.04 30.24
CA ASP A 5 -17.91 30.74 30.87
C ASP A 5 -16.73 30.00 30.22
N PHE A 6 -15.50 30.43 30.51
CA PHE A 6 -14.24 29.84 30.03
C PHE A 6 -13.87 28.52 30.74
N GLY A 7 -14.78 27.95 31.55
CA GLY A 7 -14.47 26.85 32.47
C GLY A 7 -14.97 25.46 32.08
N ARG A 8 -15.91 25.33 31.12
CA ARG A 8 -16.28 24.00 30.62
C ARG A 8 -15.30 23.63 29.53
N ALA A 9 -14.48 22.62 29.79
CA ALA A 9 -13.73 21.91 28.77
C ALA A 9 -14.67 21.72 27.57
N MET A 10 -14.43 22.45 26.47
CA MET A 10 -15.22 22.28 25.27
C MET A 10 -14.91 20.87 24.77
N GLY A 11 -15.71 19.91 25.23
CA GLY A 11 -15.72 18.56 24.73
C GLY A 11 -15.83 18.62 23.22
N ALA A 12 -15.18 17.68 22.53
CA ALA A 12 -15.20 17.65 21.09
C ALA A 12 -16.67 17.72 20.59
N SER A 13 -16.96 18.59 19.62
CA SER A 13 -18.31 18.71 19.07
C SER A 13 -18.51 17.74 17.92
N CYS A 14 -19.75 17.31 17.72
CA CYS A 14 -20.06 16.44 16.60
C CYS A 14 -19.82 17.17 15.27
N ALA A 15 -19.09 16.52 14.35
CA ALA A 15 -18.74 17.10 13.06
C ALA A 15 -19.96 17.46 12.18
N LEU A 16 -21.09 16.75 12.34
CA LEU A 16 -22.35 17.04 11.64
C LEU A 16 -23.29 17.94 12.44
N HIS A 17 -23.13 17.97 13.76
CA HIS A 17 -23.99 18.73 14.67
C HIS A 17 -23.12 19.56 15.63
N PRO A 18 -22.62 20.73 15.21
CA PRO A 18 -21.67 21.52 16.00
C PRO A 18 -22.18 21.95 17.39
N GLY A 19 -23.51 22.04 17.56
CA GLY A 19 -24.15 22.35 18.84
C GLY A 19 -24.35 21.15 19.78
N ARG A 20 -23.90 19.95 19.41
CA ARG A 20 -23.99 18.74 20.25
C ARG A 20 -22.60 18.25 20.63
N GLU A 21 -22.45 17.91 21.91
CA GLU A 21 -21.26 17.24 22.41
C GLU A 21 -21.11 15.87 21.73
N ALA A 22 -19.88 15.51 21.38
CA ALA A 22 -19.57 14.23 20.78
C ALA A 22 -19.46 13.16 21.87
N THR A 23 -20.13 12.04 21.64
CA THR A 23 -20.14 10.89 22.54
C THR A 23 -19.23 9.77 22.06
N GLY A 24 -18.70 9.89 20.84
CA GLY A 24 -17.71 8.96 20.28
C GLY A 24 -17.09 9.49 19.00
N THR A 25 -16.32 8.62 18.34
CA THR A 25 -15.75 8.88 17.02
C THR A 25 -16.21 7.83 16.03
N CYS A 26 -16.46 8.24 14.80
CA CYS A 26 -16.80 7.33 13.72
C CYS A 26 -15.62 6.38 13.47
N ALA A 27 -15.82 5.07 13.62
CA ALA A 27 -14.80 4.06 13.37
C ALA A 27 -14.25 4.10 11.94
N ARG A 28 -15.05 4.61 10.99
CA ARG A 28 -14.63 4.77 9.59
C ARG A 28 -13.83 6.07 9.38
N CYS A 29 -14.39 7.24 9.62
CA CYS A 29 -13.74 8.51 9.24
C CYS A 29 -13.02 9.24 10.38
N GLY A 30 -13.07 8.74 11.62
CA GLY A 30 -12.47 9.39 12.79
C GLY A 30 -13.21 10.63 13.30
N ASN A 31 -14.17 11.16 12.53
CA ASN A 31 -14.95 12.34 12.93
C ASN A 31 -15.72 12.08 14.22
N PHE A 32 -15.77 13.09 15.08
CA PHE A 32 -16.59 13.13 16.28
C PHE A 32 -18.08 13.00 15.95
N THR A 33 -18.77 12.09 16.64
CA THR A 33 -20.20 11.78 16.46
C THR A 33 -20.94 11.97 17.78
N CYS A 34 -22.11 12.59 17.74
CA CYS A 34 -23.07 12.57 18.85
C CYS A 34 -23.94 11.31 18.82
N ASP A 35 -24.72 11.07 19.88
CA ASP A 35 -25.60 9.89 20.00
C ASP A 35 -26.56 9.75 18.83
N ALA A 36 -27.13 10.84 18.32
CA ALA A 36 -28.01 10.76 17.16
C ALA A 36 -27.27 10.27 15.89
N CYS A 37 -26.01 10.69 15.70
CA CYS A 37 -25.21 10.23 14.57
C CYS A 37 -24.79 8.76 14.72
N SER A 38 -24.50 8.31 15.95
CA SER A 38 -24.13 6.92 16.27
C SER A 38 -25.34 6.00 16.50
N LEU A 39 -26.58 6.50 16.30
CA LEU A 39 -27.82 5.76 16.60
C LEU A 39 -27.84 5.24 18.05
N ASN A 40 -27.60 6.14 19.01
CA ASN A 40 -27.46 5.85 20.44
C ASN A 40 -26.38 4.78 20.71
N GLY A 41 -25.26 4.86 20.01
CA GLY A 41 -24.14 3.92 20.13
C GLY A 41 -24.30 2.60 19.39
N THR A 42 -25.47 2.31 18.79
CA THR A 42 -25.69 1.05 18.04
C THR A 42 -24.94 0.99 16.72
N SER A 43 -24.53 2.15 16.18
CA SER A 43 -23.75 2.23 14.95
C SER A 43 -22.36 2.81 15.20
N PRO A 44 -21.29 2.09 14.84
CA PRO A 44 -19.92 2.61 14.93
C PRO A 44 -19.60 3.64 13.84
N ARG A 45 -20.53 3.96 12.93
CA ARG A 45 -20.31 4.80 11.75
C ARG A 45 -21.21 6.03 11.75
N CYS A 46 -20.69 7.17 11.31
CA CYS A 46 -21.51 8.36 11.09
C CYS A 46 -22.48 8.18 9.90
N PRO A 47 -23.57 8.98 9.79
CA PRO A 47 -24.55 8.88 8.72
C PRO A 47 -23.93 8.86 7.31
N THR A 48 -23.01 9.79 7.03
CA THR A 48 -22.32 9.86 5.74
C THR A 48 -21.51 8.60 5.45
N CYS A 49 -20.86 8.02 6.45
CA CYS A 49 -20.11 6.77 6.31
C CYS A 49 -21.02 5.56 6.12
N ARG A 50 -22.22 5.55 6.73
CA ARG A 50 -23.23 4.51 6.51
C ARG A 50 -23.79 4.56 5.10
N GLU A 51 -24.20 5.75 4.63
CA GLU A 51 -24.68 5.95 3.25
C GLU A 51 -23.62 5.52 2.23
N ARG A 52 -22.35 5.86 2.47
CA ARG A 52 -21.24 5.39 1.63
C ARG A 52 -20.97 3.89 1.70
N SER A 53 -21.34 3.23 2.79
CA SER A 53 -21.20 1.77 2.88
C SER A 53 -22.27 1.08 2.02
N GLY A 54 -23.41 1.74 1.79
CA GLY A 54 -24.46 1.28 0.86
C GLY A 54 -24.19 1.64 -0.61
N ALA A 55 -23.25 2.54 -0.91
CA ALA A 55 -22.86 2.85 -2.27
C ALA A 55 -22.06 1.68 -2.85
N THR A 56 -22.63 0.94 -3.79
CA THR A 56 -21.96 -0.18 -4.45
C THR A 56 -21.03 0.35 -5.54
N PHE A 57 -19.77 -0.09 -5.56
CA PHE A 57 -18.88 0.13 -6.70
C PHE A 57 -19.54 -0.45 -7.97
N PRO A 58 -19.57 0.29 -9.11
CA PRO A 58 -20.38 -0.10 -10.27
C PRO A 58 -19.89 -1.35 -11.01
N LEU A 59 -18.68 -1.83 -10.71
CA LEU A 59 -18.12 -3.04 -11.31
C LEU A 59 -18.04 -4.15 -10.28
N ASN A 60 -18.30 -5.37 -10.72
CA ASN A 60 -18.12 -6.58 -9.92
C ASN A 60 -17.26 -7.59 -10.70
N ARG A 61 -16.94 -8.71 -10.05
CA ARG A 61 -16.04 -9.73 -10.57
C ARG A 61 -16.45 -10.31 -11.93
N GLU A 62 -17.74 -10.28 -12.24
CA GLU A 62 -18.30 -10.86 -13.47
C GLU A 62 -18.42 -9.82 -14.60
N THR A 63 -18.62 -8.55 -14.23
CA THR A 63 -18.93 -7.47 -15.17
C THR A 63 -17.75 -6.57 -15.50
N TRP A 64 -16.67 -6.66 -14.72
CA TRP A 64 -15.49 -5.83 -14.90
C TRP A 64 -14.72 -6.22 -16.16
N THR A 65 -14.24 -5.19 -16.86
CA THR A 65 -13.27 -5.29 -17.93
C THR A 65 -12.30 -4.13 -17.78
N PHE A 66 -11.11 -4.22 -18.38
CA PHE A 66 -10.14 -3.12 -18.30
C PHE A 66 -10.72 -1.79 -18.81
N SER A 67 -11.46 -1.80 -19.93
CA SER A 67 -12.08 -0.59 -20.49
C SER A 67 -13.05 0.05 -19.50
N LYS A 68 -13.98 -0.73 -18.93
CA LYS A 68 -14.95 -0.20 -17.96
C LYS A 68 -14.26 0.30 -16.69
N LEU A 69 -13.22 -0.40 -16.22
CA LEU A 69 -12.43 0.02 -15.07
C LEU A 69 -11.73 1.36 -15.36
N TRP A 70 -11.13 1.49 -16.53
CA TRP A 70 -10.50 2.73 -16.99
C TRP A 70 -11.52 3.87 -17.03
N ASP A 71 -12.70 3.67 -17.63
CA ASP A 71 -13.73 4.70 -17.73
C ASP A 71 -14.17 5.22 -16.35
N VAL A 72 -14.41 4.31 -15.40
CA VAL A 72 -14.77 4.65 -14.02
C VAL A 72 -13.64 5.40 -13.30
N CYS A 73 -12.41 4.88 -13.38
CA CYS A 73 -11.26 5.48 -12.71
C CYS A 73 -10.87 6.82 -13.33
N TRP A 74 -10.93 6.95 -14.66
CA TRP A 74 -10.62 8.17 -15.39
C TRP A 74 -11.61 9.27 -15.08
N ALA A 75 -12.92 8.98 -15.06
CA ALA A 75 -13.93 9.95 -14.65
C ALA A 75 -13.73 10.41 -13.19
N ALA A 76 -13.44 9.48 -12.28
CA ALA A 76 -13.15 9.79 -10.88
C ALA A 76 -11.85 10.61 -10.74
N PHE A 77 -10.82 10.31 -11.52
CA PHE A 77 -9.56 11.05 -11.58
C PHE A 77 -9.80 12.47 -12.10
N GLN A 78 -10.48 12.65 -13.23
CA GLN A 78 -10.77 13.98 -13.79
C GLN A 78 -11.50 14.90 -12.80
N ARG A 79 -12.41 14.33 -11.98
CA ARG A 79 -13.13 15.08 -10.95
C ARG A 79 -12.23 15.64 -9.85
N GLU A 80 -11.20 14.90 -9.45
CA GLU A 80 -10.41 15.18 -8.23
C GLU A 80 -8.88 15.19 -8.47
N TRP A 81 -8.42 15.33 -9.72
CA TRP A 81 -7.02 15.08 -10.11
C TRP A 81 -6.02 15.89 -9.29
N GLY A 82 -6.34 17.15 -9.00
CA GLY A 82 -5.48 18.05 -8.24
C GLY A 82 -5.31 17.61 -6.79
N MET A 83 -6.41 17.24 -6.12
CA MET A 83 -6.38 16.79 -4.73
C MET A 83 -5.80 15.38 -4.59
N LEU A 84 -6.05 14.49 -5.57
CA LEU A 84 -5.40 13.18 -5.64
C LEU A 84 -3.89 13.32 -5.83
N SER A 85 -3.45 14.25 -6.68
CA SER A 85 -2.03 14.56 -6.89
C SER A 85 -1.39 15.14 -5.62
N LEU A 86 -2.10 16.01 -4.89
CA LEU A 86 -1.65 16.53 -3.60
C LEU A 86 -1.50 15.41 -2.56
N ALA A 87 -2.44 14.46 -2.49
CA ALA A 87 -2.34 13.32 -1.59
C ALA A 87 -1.12 12.44 -1.90
N VAL A 88 -0.83 12.22 -3.19
CA VAL A 88 0.39 11.53 -3.64
C VAL A 88 1.65 12.32 -3.29
N LEU A 89 1.65 13.64 -3.48
CA LEU A 89 2.78 14.50 -3.13
C LEU A 89 3.09 14.43 -1.62
N ILE A 90 2.06 14.40 -0.78
CA ILE A 90 2.21 14.21 0.67
C ILE A 90 2.79 12.83 0.98
N TYR A 91 2.31 11.78 0.32
CA TYR A 91 2.88 10.44 0.46
C TYR A 91 4.37 10.39 0.09
N ILE A 92 4.76 11.00 -1.03
CA ILE A 92 6.16 11.13 -1.44
C ILE A 92 6.96 11.92 -0.38
N GLY A 93 6.43 13.05 0.08
CA GLY A 93 7.08 13.90 1.09
C GLY A 93 7.33 13.16 2.41
N VAL A 94 6.35 12.41 2.90
CA VAL A 94 6.51 11.57 4.09
C VAL A 94 7.55 10.47 3.86
N SER A 95 7.54 9.84 2.67
CA SER A 95 8.52 8.79 2.32
C SER A 95 9.95 9.32 2.28
N PHE A 96 10.18 10.49 1.67
CA PHE A 96 11.50 11.14 1.68
C PHE A 96 11.91 11.60 3.08
N GLY A 97 10.96 12.13 3.87
CA GLY A 97 11.22 12.50 5.26
C GLY A 97 11.66 11.31 6.11
N ALA A 98 10.98 10.16 5.98
CA ALA A 98 11.35 8.93 6.67
C ALA A 98 12.74 8.41 6.24
N GLN A 99 13.06 8.47 4.94
CA GLN A 99 14.38 8.09 4.42
C GLN A 99 15.50 8.98 4.98
N LEU A 100 15.25 10.31 5.09
CA LEU A 100 16.23 11.25 5.64
C LEU A 100 16.54 10.94 7.11
N LEU A 101 15.52 10.58 7.91
CA LEU A 101 15.71 10.19 9.31
C LEU A 101 16.61 8.95 9.46
N ILE A 102 16.51 7.97 8.55
CA ILE A 102 17.41 6.82 8.54
C ILE A 102 18.83 7.24 8.20
N ASN A 103 19.02 8.07 7.18
CA ASN A 103 20.35 8.53 6.80
C ASN A 103 21.05 9.26 7.95
N VAL A 104 20.30 10.05 8.73
CA VAL A 104 20.81 10.69 9.97
C VAL A 104 21.17 9.64 11.02
N ALA A 105 20.31 8.65 11.27
CA ALA A 105 20.57 7.58 12.24
C ALA A 105 21.83 6.75 11.89
N VAL A 106 22.01 6.42 10.60
CA VAL A 106 23.20 5.74 10.09
C VAL A 106 24.45 6.62 10.27
N GLY A 107 24.34 7.92 9.99
CA GLY A 107 25.43 8.88 10.20
C GLY A 107 25.87 8.98 11.67
N ILE A 108 24.92 8.96 12.61
CA ILE A 108 25.21 8.93 14.05
C ILE A 108 25.94 7.63 14.42
N GLY A 109 25.47 6.48 13.91
CA GLY A 109 26.10 5.20 14.16
C GLY A 109 27.54 5.14 13.66
N ALA A 110 27.81 5.72 12.49
CA ALA A 110 29.16 5.85 11.94
C ALA A 110 30.04 6.79 12.80
N ALA A 111 29.49 7.90 13.29
CA ALA A 111 30.22 8.83 14.15
C ALA A 111 30.57 8.25 15.53
N ALA A 112 29.81 7.26 16.01
CA ALA A 112 30.06 6.58 17.28
C ALA A 112 31.12 5.46 17.20
N ASP A 113 31.70 5.21 16.02
CA ASP A 113 32.70 4.15 15.75
C ASP A 113 32.29 2.75 16.27
N SER A 114 30.99 2.48 16.31
CA SER A 114 30.44 1.20 16.76
C SER A 114 29.57 0.59 15.67
N GLY A 115 30.11 -0.43 15.00
CA GLY A 115 29.37 -1.18 13.98
C GLY A 115 28.07 -1.80 14.52
N ALA A 116 28.05 -2.20 15.81
CA ALA A 116 26.87 -2.74 16.46
C ALA A 116 25.76 -1.68 16.61
N VAL A 117 26.12 -0.47 17.08
CA VAL A 117 25.16 0.64 17.20
C VAL A 117 24.63 1.04 15.82
N ALA A 118 25.50 1.14 14.82
CA ALA A 118 25.10 1.44 13.45
C ALA A 118 24.13 0.39 12.89
N ALA A 119 24.39 -0.91 13.09
CA ALA A 119 23.53 -1.99 12.65
C ALA A 119 22.15 -1.96 13.31
N VAL A 120 22.10 -1.75 14.64
CA VAL A 120 20.83 -1.67 15.38
C VAL A 120 20.02 -0.44 14.94
N LEU A 121 20.63 0.73 14.85
CA LEU A 121 19.96 1.95 14.39
C LEU A 121 19.44 1.81 12.96
N THR A 122 20.20 1.16 12.07
CA THR A 122 19.77 0.87 10.70
C THR A 122 18.54 -0.03 10.69
N LEU A 123 18.56 -1.14 11.46
CA LEU A 123 17.44 -2.08 11.51
C LEU A 123 16.17 -1.42 12.05
N VAL A 124 16.29 -0.68 13.17
CA VAL A 124 15.16 0.05 13.76
C VAL A 124 14.64 1.12 12.79
N GLY A 125 15.54 1.84 12.14
CA GLY A 125 15.20 2.84 11.13
C GLY A 125 14.43 2.25 9.96
N LEU A 126 14.89 1.13 9.40
CA LEU A 126 14.22 0.44 8.29
C LEU A 126 12.81 -0.02 8.67
N VAL A 127 12.64 -0.61 9.85
CA VAL A 127 11.31 -1.03 10.34
C VAL A 127 10.41 0.18 10.52
N ALA A 128 10.90 1.26 11.15
CA ALA A 128 10.13 2.48 11.36
C ALA A 128 9.71 3.12 10.02
N GLN A 129 10.62 3.22 9.05
CA GLN A 129 10.31 3.73 7.70
C GLN A 129 9.24 2.89 7.02
N GLN A 130 9.39 1.56 7.03
CA GLN A 130 8.43 0.67 6.38
C GLN A 130 7.04 0.80 6.99
N LEU A 131 6.95 0.99 8.31
CA LEU A 131 5.68 1.24 9.01
C LEU A 131 5.08 2.59 8.64
N VAL A 132 5.87 3.66 8.69
CA VAL A 132 5.39 5.02 8.37
C VAL A 132 4.91 5.09 6.91
N GLN A 133 5.73 4.64 5.96
CA GLN A 133 5.38 4.62 4.55
C GLN A 133 4.15 3.75 4.29
N GLY A 134 4.10 2.57 4.91
CA GLY A 134 2.98 1.64 4.82
C GLY A 134 1.66 2.21 5.32
N LEU A 135 1.69 2.88 6.48
CA LEU A 135 0.50 3.49 7.07
C LEU A 135 -0.06 4.64 6.22
N VAL A 136 0.82 5.50 5.69
CA VAL A 136 0.38 6.56 4.78
C VAL A 136 -0.16 5.98 3.48
N GLN A 137 0.45 4.90 2.95
CA GLN A 137 -0.05 4.18 1.79
C GLN A 137 -1.46 3.58 2.03
N LEU A 138 -1.73 3.03 3.22
CA LEU A 138 -3.09 2.59 3.60
C LEU A 138 -4.08 3.75 3.65
N GLY A 139 -3.68 4.89 4.20
CA GLY A 139 -4.49 6.11 4.20
C GLY A 139 -4.78 6.62 2.78
N LEU A 140 -3.79 6.57 1.90
CA LEU A 140 -3.91 6.95 0.50
C LEU A 140 -4.88 6.03 -0.26
N LEU A 141 -4.77 4.71 -0.07
CA LEU A 141 -5.74 3.75 -0.61
C LEU A 141 -7.17 4.02 -0.14
N ARG A 142 -7.34 4.39 1.13
CA ARG A 142 -8.65 4.77 1.66
C ARG A 142 -9.22 6.02 0.99
N VAL A 143 -8.39 7.02 0.72
CA VAL A 143 -8.79 8.22 -0.05
C VAL A 143 -9.24 7.82 -1.46
N TYR A 144 -8.52 6.91 -2.13
CA TYR A 144 -8.94 6.42 -3.45
C TYR A 144 -10.27 5.67 -3.39
N PHE A 145 -10.50 4.82 -2.38
CA PHE A 145 -11.79 4.17 -2.20
C PHE A 145 -12.91 5.19 -2.00
N ASP A 146 -12.70 6.21 -1.17
CA ASP A 146 -13.69 7.26 -0.96
C ASP A 146 -14.04 7.97 -2.28
N VAL A 147 -13.04 8.29 -3.11
CA VAL A 147 -13.25 8.94 -4.42
C VAL A 147 -13.98 8.03 -5.41
N LEU A 148 -13.62 6.75 -5.46
CA LEU A 148 -14.28 5.76 -6.32
C LEU A 148 -15.74 5.51 -5.95
N HIS A 149 -16.12 5.72 -4.68
CA HIS A 149 -17.51 5.70 -4.22
C HIS A 149 -18.23 7.07 -4.37
N GLY A 150 -17.66 8.00 -5.14
CA GLY A 150 -18.27 9.31 -5.40
C GLY A 150 -17.95 10.39 -4.35
N GLY A 151 -17.12 10.09 -3.36
CA GLY A 151 -16.64 11.05 -2.38
C GLY A 151 -15.65 12.08 -2.98
N ARG A 152 -15.39 13.14 -2.19
CA ARG A 152 -14.31 14.09 -2.45
C ARG A 152 -13.05 13.66 -1.70
N VAL A 153 -11.91 14.11 -2.20
CA VAL A 153 -10.62 13.88 -1.54
C VAL A 153 -10.55 14.65 -0.23
N ASP A 154 -10.13 13.96 0.83
CA ASP A 154 -9.88 14.54 2.14
C ASP A 154 -8.50 14.09 2.62
N VAL A 155 -7.53 15.00 2.52
CA VAL A 155 -6.11 14.74 2.80
C VAL A 155 -5.87 14.41 4.26
N ALA A 156 -6.69 14.93 5.18
CA ALA A 156 -6.55 14.61 6.61
C ALA A 156 -6.75 13.11 6.88
N ARG A 157 -7.50 12.41 6.00
CA ARG A 157 -7.73 10.97 6.12
C ARG A 157 -6.51 10.12 5.82
N LEU A 158 -5.45 10.67 5.20
CA LEU A 158 -4.19 9.97 5.01
C LEU A 158 -3.62 9.42 6.32
N PHE A 159 -3.88 10.10 7.45
CA PHE A 159 -3.40 9.70 8.77
C PHE A 159 -4.45 8.97 9.61
N SER A 160 -5.67 8.77 9.09
CA SER A 160 -6.75 8.09 9.84
C SER A 160 -6.46 6.62 10.16
N GLN A 161 -5.52 6.01 9.43
CA GLN A 161 -5.22 4.58 9.52
C GLN A 161 -4.13 4.24 10.54
N MET A 162 -3.64 5.19 11.34
CA MET A 162 -2.59 4.93 12.34
C MET A 162 -2.94 3.83 13.34
N HIS A 163 -4.22 3.66 13.68
CA HIS A 163 -4.69 2.58 14.57
C HIS A 163 -4.45 1.17 13.99
N LYS A 164 -4.18 1.04 12.69
CA LYS A 164 -3.86 -0.24 12.02
C LYS A 164 -2.37 -0.56 11.95
N ALA A 165 -1.52 0.21 12.64
CA ALA A 165 -0.07 0.01 12.62
C ALA A 165 0.35 -1.41 12.99
N VAL A 166 -0.20 -1.95 14.08
CA VAL A 166 0.12 -3.30 14.56
C VAL A 166 -0.35 -4.39 13.58
N PRO A 167 -1.64 -4.43 13.16
CA PRO A 167 -2.08 -5.39 12.15
C PRO A 167 -1.31 -5.29 10.82
N TYR A 168 -0.98 -4.08 10.38
CA TYR A 168 -0.16 -3.86 9.20
C TYR A 168 1.24 -4.46 9.38
N ALA A 169 1.90 -4.18 10.50
CA ALA A 169 3.23 -4.71 10.82
C ALA A 169 3.25 -6.25 10.80
N LEU A 170 2.29 -6.88 11.48
CA LEU A 170 2.17 -8.34 11.52
C LEU A 170 1.91 -8.94 10.14
N THR A 171 1.05 -8.29 9.34
CA THR A 171 0.77 -8.74 7.97
C THR A 171 1.98 -8.58 7.06
N MET A 172 2.70 -7.46 7.14
CA MET A 172 3.92 -7.25 6.36
C MET A 172 5.03 -8.20 6.77
N LEU A 173 5.18 -8.53 8.07
CA LEU A 173 6.15 -9.53 8.53
C LEU A 173 5.82 -10.92 7.95
N LEU A 174 4.54 -11.29 7.92
CA LEU A 174 4.10 -12.54 7.31
C LEU A 174 4.34 -12.56 5.79
N VAL A 175 3.99 -11.48 5.08
CA VAL A 175 4.27 -11.33 3.64
C VAL A 175 5.78 -11.40 3.37
N PHE A 176 6.57 -10.74 4.21
CA PHE A 176 8.03 -10.75 4.11
C PHE A 176 8.58 -12.17 4.30
N ALA A 177 8.10 -12.93 5.28
CA ALA A 177 8.50 -14.33 5.44
C ALA A 177 8.12 -15.19 4.22
N ILE A 178 6.91 -15.00 3.66
CA ILE A 178 6.42 -15.73 2.48
C ILE A 178 7.26 -15.44 1.23
N VAL A 179 7.76 -14.21 1.06
CA VAL A 179 8.55 -13.82 -0.12
C VAL A 179 10.04 -14.08 0.10
N LEU A 180 10.58 -13.67 1.25
CA LEU A 180 12.00 -13.73 1.53
C LEU A 180 12.50 -15.18 1.67
N VAL A 181 11.77 -16.05 2.37
CA VAL A 181 12.24 -17.43 2.60
C VAL A 181 12.44 -18.19 1.28
N PRO A 182 11.49 -18.21 0.33
CA PRO A 182 11.72 -18.79 -0.99
C PRO A 182 12.87 -18.12 -1.76
N LEU A 183 12.99 -16.78 -1.70
CA LEU A 183 14.09 -16.08 -2.38
C LEU A 183 15.47 -16.44 -1.80
N ILE A 184 15.59 -16.60 -0.48
CA ILE A 184 16.82 -17.07 0.17
C ILE A 184 17.13 -18.49 -0.27
N ILE A 185 16.15 -19.39 -0.24
CA ILE A 185 16.33 -20.79 -0.67
C ILE A 185 16.78 -20.83 -2.13
N LEU A 186 16.12 -20.07 -3.02
CA LEU A 186 16.49 -19.98 -4.43
C LEU A 186 17.87 -19.37 -4.64
N GLY A 187 18.24 -18.33 -3.88
CA GLY A 187 19.56 -17.72 -3.92
C GLY A 187 20.66 -18.69 -3.52
N VAL A 188 20.46 -19.42 -2.41
CA VAL A 188 21.40 -20.45 -1.93
C VAL A 188 21.54 -21.57 -2.96
N LEU A 189 20.43 -22.09 -3.49
CA LEU A 189 20.46 -23.13 -4.53
C LEU A 189 21.14 -22.63 -5.82
N GLY A 190 20.90 -21.39 -6.22
CA GLY A 190 21.54 -20.76 -7.37
C GLY A 190 23.05 -20.63 -7.20
N VAL A 191 23.51 -20.20 -6.02
CA VAL A 191 24.94 -20.14 -5.68
C VAL A 191 25.56 -21.54 -5.69
N LEU A 192 24.91 -22.54 -5.10
CA LEU A 192 25.41 -23.93 -5.09
C LEU A 192 25.49 -24.50 -6.52
N ALA A 193 24.50 -24.24 -7.38
CA ALA A 193 24.53 -24.65 -8.78
C ALA A 193 25.67 -23.97 -9.55
N LEU A 194 25.89 -22.67 -9.31
CA LEU A 194 26.99 -21.93 -9.94
C LEU A 194 28.36 -22.45 -9.47
N MET A 195 28.51 -22.80 -8.19
CA MET A 195 29.71 -23.46 -7.68
C MET A 195 29.93 -24.84 -8.33
N GLY A 196 28.86 -25.63 -8.47
CA GLY A 196 28.92 -26.99 -9.04
C GLY A 196 29.26 -27.03 -10.54
N THR A 197 28.96 -25.97 -11.29
CA THR A 197 29.30 -25.86 -12.72
C THR A 197 30.75 -25.46 -12.98
N GLY A 198 31.54 -25.15 -11.94
CA GLY A 198 32.92 -24.70 -12.08
C GLY A 198 33.08 -23.30 -12.69
N LEU A 199 31.97 -22.58 -12.92
CA LEU A 199 31.96 -21.22 -13.47
C LEU A 199 32.71 -20.23 -12.56
N LEU A 200 32.66 -20.43 -11.24
CA LEU A 200 33.37 -19.59 -10.27
C LEU A 200 34.88 -19.91 -10.18
N SER A 201 35.28 -21.14 -10.50
CA SER A 201 36.69 -21.56 -10.46
C SER A 201 37.50 -21.12 -11.68
N GLY A 202 36.85 -20.72 -12.78
CA GLY A 202 37.52 -20.30 -14.01
C GLY A 202 37.84 -18.80 -14.11
N ILE A 203 37.45 -17.98 -13.12
CA ILE A 203 37.63 -16.52 -13.16
C ILE A 203 39.04 -16.17 -12.66
N HIS A 204 40.04 -16.32 -13.51
CA HIS A 204 41.39 -15.80 -13.26
C HIS A 204 41.49 -14.37 -13.80
N LEU A 205 41.07 -13.40 -13.00
CA LEU A 205 41.39 -11.99 -13.28
C LEU A 205 42.85 -11.76 -12.88
N GLY A 206 43.69 -11.36 -13.85
CA GLY A 206 45.05 -10.90 -13.56
C GLY A 206 45.05 -9.64 -12.69
N ALA A 207 46.23 -9.19 -12.24
CA ALA A 207 46.36 -8.00 -11.40
C ALA A 207 45.83 -6.72 -12.07
N ASP A 208 45.89 -6.64 -13.41
CA ASP A 208 45.33 -5.56 -14.23
C ASP A 208 44.49 -6.16 -15.37
N PRO A 209 43.22 -6.55 -15.12
CA PRO A 209 42.40 -7.18 -16.14
C PRO A 209 41.97 -6.15 -17.18
N SER A 210 42.13 -6.46 -18.46
CA SER A 210 41.64 -5.57 -19.51
C SER A 210 40.10 -5.52 -19.48
N PRO A 211 39.45 -4.41 -19.91
CA PRO A 211 37.99 -4.33 -19.95
C PRO A 211 37.32 -5.47 -20.72
N SER A 212 37.98 -6.00 -21.76
CA SER A 212 37.52 -7.15 -22.52
C SER A 212 37.54 -8.45 -21.69
N GLN A 213 38.60 -8.70 -20.92
CA GLN A 213 38.69 -9.88 -20.04
C GLN A 213 37.62 -9.86 -18.94
N VAL A 214 37.33 -8.67 -18.39
CA VAL A 214 36.25 -8.49 -17.42
C VAL A 214 34.90 -8.78 -18.06
N PHE A 215 34.66 -8.28 -19.27
CA PHE A 215 33.41 -8.51 -20.00
C PHE A 215 33.22 -9.99 -20.34
N ASP A 216 34.25 -10.67 -20.85
CA ASP A 216 34.20 -12.09 -21.20
C ASP A 216 33.93 -12.98 -19.97
N ALA A 217 34.45 -12.60 -18.80
CA ALA A 217 34.14 -13.27 -17.53
C ALA A 217 32.70 -12.99 -17.04
N LEU A 218 32.15 -11.80 -17.32
CA LEU A 218 30.80 -11.39 -16.93
C LEU A 218 29.70 -12.00 -17.81
N VAL A 219 29.93 -12.16 -19.11
CA VAL A 219 28.93 -12.70 -20.07
C VAL A 219 28.29 -14.01 -19.60
N PRO A 220 29.03 -15.07 -19.19
CA PRO A 220 28.40 -16.31 -18.75
C PRO A 220 27.63 -16.13 -17.43
N ILE A 221 28.12 -15.29 -16.52
CA ILE A 221 27.42 -14.97 -15.26
C ILE A 221 26.10 -14.26 -15.57
N MET A 222 26.13 -13.25 -16.44
CA MET A 222 24.95 -12.51 -16.89
C MET A 222 23.97 -13.41 -17.64
N GLY A 223 24.46 -14.37 -18.43
CA GLY A 223 23.64 -15.37 -19.10
C GLY A 223 22.90 -16.28 -18.11
N VAL A 224 23.61 -16.81 -17.11
CA VAL A 224 23.01 -17.65 -16.05
C VAL A 224 22.02 -16.85 -15.20
N LEU A 225 22.39 -15.64 -14.77
CA LEU A 225 21.50 -14.75 -14.01
C LEU A 225 20.26 -14.35 -14.82
N GLY A 226 20.42 -14.04 -16.11
CA GLY A 226 19.32 -13.71 -17.02
C GLY A 226 18.37 -14.89 -17.22
N LEU A 227 18.89 -16.09 -17.39
CA LEU A 227 18.08 -17.31 -17.48
C LEU A 227 17.35 -17.59 -16.16
N ALA A 228 18.05 -17.49 -15.02
CA ALA A 228 17.45 -17.65 -13.70
C ALA A 228 16.32 -16.64 -13.47
N PHE A 229 16.52 -15.38 -13.85
CA PHE A 229 15.49 -14.35 -13.79
C PHE A 229 14.26 -14.72 -14.63
N LEU A 230 14.45 -15.14 -15.90
CA LEU A 230 13.34 -15.56 -16.77
C LEU A 230 12.54 -16.73 -16.18
N VAL A 231 13.23 -17.72 -15.61
CA VAL A 231 12.60 -18.87 -14.94
C VAL A 231 11.83 -18.44 -13.69
N LEU A 232 12.36 -17.48 -12.92
CA LEU A 232 11.75 -17.01 -11.67
C LEU A 232 10.64 -15.99 -11.88
N VAL A 233 10.62 -15.26 -12.99
CA VAL A 233 9.60 -14.24 -13.28
C VAL A 233 8.19 -14.80 -13.22
N VAL A 234 7.93 -15.96 -13.82
CA VAL A 234 6.59 -16.56 -13.84
C VAL A 234 6.10 -16.95 -12.44
N PRO A 235 6.82 -17.77 -11.65
CA PRO A 235 6.38 -18.14 -10.29
C PRO A 235 6.35 -16.93 -9.35
N LEU A 236 7.30 -16.00 -9.47
CA LEU A 236 7.31 -14.79 -8.65
C LEU A 236 6.13 -13.88 -8.99
N THR A 237 5.78 -13.70 -10.27
CA THR A 237 4.60 -12.94 -10.68
C THR A 237 3.33 -13.60 -10.17
N TYR A 238 3.22 -14.93 -10.28
CA TYR A 238 2.09 -15.68 -9.76
C TYR A 238 1.92 -15.50 -8.24
N LEU A 239 3.03 -15.46 -7.49
CA LEU A 239 3.06 -15.23 -6.05
C LEU A 239 2.82 -13.75 -5.69
N LEU A 240 3.42 -12.79 -6.40
CA LEU A 240 3.33 -11.37 -6.02
C LEU A 240 1.97 -10.77 -6.35
N LEU A 241 1.31 -11.22 -7.42
CA LEU A 241 0.07 -10.61 -7.89
C LEU A 241 -0.99 -10.48 -6.81
N PRO A 242 -1.31 -11.51 -6.01
CA PRO A 242 -2.29 -11.30 -4.98
C PRO A 242 -1.71 -10.74 -3.67
N LEU A 243 -0.39 -10.80 -3.45
CA LEU A 243 0.23 -10.08 -2.32
C LEU A 243 0.08 -8.57 -2.51
N TYR A 244 0.01 -8.13 -3.77
CA TYR A 244 -0.31 -6.75 -4.12
C TYR A 244 -1.69 -6.29 -3.60
N LEU A 245 -2.65 -7.20 -3.43
CA LEU A 245 -3.99 -6.89 -2.90
C LEU A 245 -4.05 -6.84 -1.37
N VAL A 246 -2.96 -7.17 -0.66
CA VAL A 246 -2.92 -7.17 0.81
C VAL A 246 -3.12 -5.76 1.38
N GLN A 247 -2.47 -4.76 0.80
CA GLN A 247 -2.60 -3.37 1.25
C GLN A 247 -4.02 -2.81 1.01
N PRO A 248 -4.62 -2.97 -0.19
CA PRO A 248 -6.03 -2.63 -0.41
C PRO A 248 -7.00 -3.31 0.56
N GLU A 249 -6.83 -4.62 0.84
CA GLU A 249 -7.71 -5.35 1.76
C GLU A 249 -7.60 -4.84 3.20
N LEU A 250 -6.39 -4.55 3.69
CA LEU A 250 -6.17 -3.92 5.00
C LEU A 250 -6.74 -2.49 5.09
N ALA A 251 -6.63 -1.72 4.00
CA ALA A 251 -7.11 -0.34 3.95
C ALA A 251 -8.65 -0.28 3.94
N TYR A 252 -9.31 -1.26 3.32
CA TYR A 252 -10.75 -1.27 3.11
C TYR A 252 -11.55 -1.53 4.39
N ASP A 253 -11.26 -2.62 5.10
CA ASP A 253 -12.04 -3.00 6.30
C ASP A 253 -11.74 -2.06 7.47
N ASP A 254 -12.76 -1.57 8.18
CA ASP A 254 -12.56 -0.68 9.34
C ASP A 254 -11.86 -1.41 10.50
N VAL A 255 -12.37 -2.59 10.84
CA VAL A 255 -11.73 -3.48 11.81
C VAL A 255 -10.69 -4.32 11.06
N PRO A 256 -9.40 -4.24 11.42
CA PRO A 256 -8.36 -4.96 10.71
C PRO A 256 -8.56 -6.48 10.90
N PRO A 257 -8.77 -7.24 9.81
CA PRO A 257 -8.84 -8.70 9.91
C PRO A 257 -7.48 -9.30 10.28
N SER A 258 -7.46 -10.57 10.69
CA SER A 258 -6.21 -11.25 11.02
C SER A 258 -5.29 -11.35 9.79
N PRO A 259 -3.95 -11.35 9.94
CA PRO A 259 -3.01 -11.40 8.82
C PRO A 259 -3.25 -12.56 7.84
N ILE A 260 -3.62 -13.74 8.37
CA ILE A 260 -3.91 -14.92 7.57
C ILE A 260 -5.22 -14.75 6.78
N GLU A 261 -6.22 -14.13 7.40
CA GLU A 261 -7.51 -13.87 6.75
C GLU A 261 -7.36 -12.84 5.62
N VAL A 262 -6.53 -11.79 5.81
CA VAL A 262 -6.16 -10.85 4.73
C VAL A 262 -5.59 -11.62 3.54
N LEU A 263 -4.58 -12.47 3.77
CA LEU A 263 -3.94 -13.25 2.70
C LEU A 263 -4.93 -14.18 1.99
N ARG A 264 -5.77 -14.89 2.76
CA ARG A 264 -6.80 -15.77 2.21
C ARG A 264 -7.74 -15.01 1.28
N ARG A 265 -8.18 -13.82 1.67
CA ARG A 265 -9.06 -12.97 0.86
C ARG A 265 -8.36 -12.43 -0.37
N SER A 266 -7.12 -11.95 -0.25
CA SER A 266 -6.32 -11.52 -1.40
C SER A 266 -6.13 -12.65 -2.42
N TRP A 267 -5.93 -13.89 -1.94
CA TRP A 267 -5.85 -15.09 -2.79
C TRP A 267 -7.19 -15.42 -3.46
N ALA A 268 -8.30 -15.29 -2.74
CA ALA A 268 -9.63 -15.52 -3.29
C ALA A 268 -10.01 -14.47 -4.34
N ALA A 269 -9.65 -13.20 -4.11
CA ALA A 269 -9.91 -12.09 -5.02
C ALA A 269 -9.16 -12.25 -6.36
N SER A 270 -7.90 -12.70 -6.32
CA SER A 270 -7.09 -12.89 -7.54
C SER A 270 -7.40 -14.15 -8.35
N ARG A 271 -8.10 -15.13 -7.77
CA ARG A 271 -8.33 -16.44 -8.40
C ARG A 271 -9.03 -16.27 -9.76
N GLY A 272 -8.42 -16.76 -10.83
CA GLY A 272 -8.98 -16.64 -12.18
C GLY A 272 -8.91 -15.24 -12.80
N GLN A 273 -8.36 -14.24 -12.11
CA GLN A 273 -8.29 -12.84 -12.59
C GLN A 273 -6.85 -12.30 -12.66
N ARG A 274 -5.83 -13.17 -12.49
CA ARG A 274 -4.41 -12.79 -12.45
C ARG A 274 -3.91 -12.08 -13.71
N LEU A 275 -4.32 -12.53 -14.89
CA LEU A 275 -3.92 -11.89 -16.15
C LEU A 275 -4.52 -10.48 -16.28
N GLY A 276 -5.76 -10.30 -15.84
CA GLY A 276 -6.39 -8.98 -15.77
C GLY A 276 -5.63 -8.06 -14.80
N MET A 277 -5.24 -8.57 -13.63
CA MET A 277 -4.42 -7.82 -12.67
C MET A 277 -3.05 -7.43 -13.22
N LEU A 278 -2.39 -8.36 -13.92
CA LEU A 278 -1.13 -8.08 -14.61
C LEU A 278 -1.31 -7.00 -15.67
N GLY A 279 -2.38 -7.06 -16.47
CA GLY A 279 -2.72 -6.04 -17.45
C GLY A 279 -2.92 -4.65 -16.85
N VAL A 280 -3.68 -4.55 -15.74
CA VAL A 280 -3.83 -3.30 -14.99
C VAL A 280 -2.49 -2.80 -14.46
N GLY A 281 -1.65 -3.69 -13.92
CA GLY A 281 -0.30 -3.35 -13.45
C GLY A 281 0.61 -2.81 -14.56
N LEU A 282 0.59 -3.42 -15.74
CA LEU A 282 1.35 -2.97 -16.91
C LEU A 282 0.88 -1.58 -17.39
N VAL A 283 -0.44 -1.37 -17.46
CA VAL A 283 -0.99 -0.05 -17.82
C VAL A 283 -0.63 1.01 -16.77
N ALA A 284 -0.77 0.69 -15.49
CA ALA A 284 -0.36 1.58 -14.40
C ALA A 284 1.13 1.95 -14.52
N GLY A 285 1.99 0.99 -14.84
CA GLY A 285 3.41 1.23 -15.15
C GLY A 285 3.62 2.11 -16.38
N ALA A 286 2.88 1.87 -17.47
CA ALA A 286 2.96 2.68 -18.69
C ALA A 286 2.52 4.13 -18.45
N VAL A 287 1.47 4.36 -17.65
CA VAL A 287 1.02 5.70 -17.23
C VAL A 287 2.13 6.42 -16.44
N MET A 288 2.81 5.72 -15.54
CA MET A 288 3.94 6.27 -14.79
C MET A 288 5.11 6.67 -15.70
N VAL A 289 5.49 5.79 -16.64
CA VAL A 289 6.55 6.06 -17.62
C VAL A 289 6.19 7.23 -18.53
N ALA A 290 4.95 7.30 -19.00
CA ALA A 290 4.47 8.45 -19.78
C ALA A 290 4.54 9.76 -18.96
N GLY A 291 4.13 9.73 -17.69
CA GLY A 291 4.24 10.86 -16.78
C GLY A 291 5.69 11.34 -16.57
N PHE A 292 6.66 10.41 -16.58
CA PHE A 292 8.08 10.75 -16.54
C PHE A 292 8.54 11.50 -17.80
N PHE A 293 8.15 11.02 -18.98
CA PHE A 293 8.49 11.68 -20.26
C PHE A 293 7.85 13.06 -20.43
N VAL A 294 6.73 13.34 -19.75
CA VAL A 294 6.13 14.69 -19.67
C VAL A 294 6.82 15.51 -18.57
N CYS A 295 8.13 15.73 -18.75
CA CYS A 295 8.96 16.62 -17.94
C CYS A 295 8.99 16.32 -16.43
N CYS A 296 8.84 15.06 -15.99
CA CYS A 296 8.77 14.63 -14.58
C CYS A 296 7.60 15.20 -13.76
N VAL A 297 6.97 16.32 -14.15
CA VAL A 297 5.79 16.89 -13.50
C VAL A 297 4.59 15.95 -13.63
N GLY A 298 4.52 15.19 -14.73
CA GLY A 298 3.47 14.21 -14.96
C GLY A 298 3.53 12.96 -14.06
N VAL A 299 4.63 12.72 -13.34
CA VAL A 299 4.80 11.53 -12.49
C VAL A 299 3.82 11.52 -11.33
N ILE A 300 3.57 12.68 -10.70
CA ILE A 300 2.65 12.79 -9.57
C ILE A 300 1.20 12.46 -9.97
N PRO A 301 0.59 13.13 -10.98
CA PRO A 301 -0.75 12.77 -11.44
C PRO A 301 -0.81 11.37 -12.06
N GLY A 302 0.26 10.92 -12.74
CA GLY A 302 0.36 9.56 -13.27
C GLY A 302 0.29 8.50 -12.16
N MET A 303 0.98 8.74 -11.04
CA MET A 303 0.95 7.87 -9.87
C MET A 303 -0.42 7.87 -9.19
N ALA A 304 -1.06 9.03 -9.09
CA ALA A 304 -2.42 9.12 -8.57
C ALA A 304 -3.41 8.28 -9.40
N LEU A 305 -3.35 8.37 -10.73
CA LEU A 305 -4.19 7.56 -11.62
C LEU A 305 -3.85 6.06 -11.54
N ALA A 306 -2.56 5.71 -11.53
CA ALA A 306 -2.09 4.34 -11.40
C ALA A 306 -2.65 3.68 -10.12
N GLN A 307 -2.53 4.36 -8.98
CA GLN A 307 -3.05 3.87 -7.70
C GLN A 307 -4.59 3.81 -7.68
N LEU A 308 -5.27 4.77 -8.33
CA LEU A 308 -6.72 4.75 -8.47
C LEU A 308 -7.20 3.53 -9.29
N LEU A 309 -6.51 3.17 -10.37
CA LEU A 309 -6.78 1.95 -11.15
C LEU A 309 -6.62 0.69 -10.31
N ILE A 310 -5.58 0.64 -9.47
CA ILE A 310 -5.33 -0.49 -8.57
C ILE A 310 -6.43 -0.60 -7.52
N ALA A 311 -6.82 0.53 -6.92
CA ALA A 311 -7.92 0.58 -5.96
C ALA A 311 -9.25 0.15 -6.60
N GLY A 312 -9.56 0.63 -7.81
CA GLY A 312 -10.76 0.25 -8.56
C GLY A 312 -10.77 -1.23 -8.95
N MET A 313 -9.62 -1.75 -9.39
CA MET A 313 -9.46 -3.17 -9.69
C MET A 313 -9.72 -4.01 -8.43
N PHE A 314 -9.17 -3.63 -7.28
CA PHE A 314 -9.44 -4.31 -6.02
C PHE A 314 -10.94 -4.31 -5.70
N LEU A 315 -11.62 -3.16 -5.80
CA LEU A 315 -13.06 -3.08 -5.57
C LEU A 315 -13.87 -3.97 -6.52
N SER A 316 -13.47 -4.08 -7.80
CA SER A 316 -14.15 -4.96 -8.76
C SER A 316 -13.93 -6.46 -8.48
N LEU A 317 -12.76 -6.83 -7.95
CA LEU A 317 -12.40 -8.23 -7.72
C LEU A 317 -12.92 -8.77 -6.39
N ARG A 318 -13.21 -7.87 -5.45
CA ARG A 318 -13.75 -8.22 -4.14
C ARG A 318 -15.17 -8.76 -4.30
N ALA A 319 -15.44 -9.91 -3.67
CA ALA A 319 -16.81 -10.42 -3.61
C ALA A 319 -17.65 -9.47 -2.74
N PRO A 320 -18.89 -9.12 -3.15
CA PRO A 320 -19.85 -8.48 -2.26
C PRO A 320 -19.95 -9.35 -1.01
N ARG A 321 -19.76 -8.75 0.16
CA ARG A 321 -20.02 -9.47 1.40
C ARG A 321 -21.52 -9.65 1.53
N ASP A 322 -21.94 -10.83 1.97
CA ASP A 322 -23.22 -11.01 2.65
C ASP A 322 -23.16 -10.26 3.99
N GLU A 323 -23.17 -8.93 3.98
CA GLU A 323 -23.30 -8.09 5.19
C GLU A 323 -24.67 -8.29 5.88
N ALA A 324 -25.51 -9.20 5.35
CA ALA A 324 -26.81 -9.60 5.89
C ALA A 324 -26.77 -10.82 6.84
N ALA A 325 -25.63 -11.50 7.03
CA ALA A 325 -25.58 -12.72 7.86
C ALA A 325 -25.21 -12.51 9.34
N GLU A 326 -24.79 -11.31 9.74
CA GLU A 326 -24.64 -10.96 11.16
C GLU A 326 -25.80 -10.06 11.61
N SER A 327 -27.02 -10.62 11.55
CA SER A 327 -27.98 -10.30 12.61
C SER A 327 -27.34 -10.77 13.91
N PHE A 328 -26.86 -9.85 14.73
CA PHE A 328 -26.48 -10.13 16.11
C PHE A 328 -27.61 -10.94 16.76
N PRO A 329 -27.34 -12.13 17.35
CA PRO A 329 -28.27 -12.67 18.32
C PRO A 329 -28.27 -11.68 19.50
N GLY A 330 -29.45 -11.12 19.77
CA GLY A 330 -29.70 -10.30 20.95
C GLY A 330 -29.56 -11.08 22.24
#